data_AF-A0A8K0NYB8-F1
#
_entry.id   AF-A0A8K0NYB8-F1
#
_cell.length_a   1.000
_cell.length_b   1.000
_cell.length_c   1.000
_cell.angle_alpha   90.00
_cell.angle_beta   90.00
_cell.angle_gamma   90.00
#
_symmetry.space_group_name_H-M   'P 1'
#
loop_
_entity.id
_entity.type
_entity.pdbx_description
1 polymer ?
#
loop_
_entity_poly.entity_id
_entity_poly.type
_entity_poly.pdbx_seq_one_letter_code
_entity_poly.pdbx_strand_id
1 'polypeptide(L)'
;MASTSEPSEISVKSKRPSDSAFKQQKLPAWQPILTAGTVLPTFFVIGIAFIPVGIGLLYFSDEVKELMIDYTDCISTGPEGGKLKCADIIAQNSTLNCTCSLNFTLDKDFDGKVYMYYGLTNFYQNHRRYVKSRDDNQLLGKLNSPPSSDCMPFAYTEKTPQGEPTSNGSATQMPVAPCGAIANSLFSDVLTIYSNVHFAEVPLLRTGIAWPSDKEIKFRNPPGNLKEDSEAPNTDPPKLSSVQSQKSQGPHGSDESHVQMWMHCHEKYLIYLPVLCYLSL
;
A
#
# COMPACT_ATOMS: atom_id res chain seq x y z
N MET A 1 66.93 -11.19 -42.00
CA MET A 1 67.08 -9.94 -41.22
C MET A 1 66.51 -10.20 -39.84
N ALA A 2 67.17 -9.65 -38.81
CA ALA A 2 67.27 -10.22 -37.47
C ALA A 2 65.96 -10.33 -36.67
N SER A 3 65.74 -11.53 -36.12
CA SER A 3 64.86 -11.81 -35.00
C SER A 3 65.63 -11.59 -33.69
N THR A 4 65.28 -10.55 -32.94
CA THR A 4 65.89 -10.23 -31.65
C THR A 4 65.33 -11.18 -30.58
N SER A 5 66.14 -12.14 -30.14
CA SER A 5 65.82 -13.05 -29.04
C SER A 5 66.14 -12.40 -27.70
N GLU A 6 65.13 -12.22 -26.84
CA GLU A 6 65.32 -11.90 -25.42
C GLU A 6 65.92 -13.10 -24.67
N PRO A 7 66.91 -12.92 -23.78
CA PRO A 7 67.46 -14.01 -23.00
C PRO A 7 66.53 -14.35 -21.83
N SER A 8 66.15 -15.63 -21.75
CA SER A 8 65.37 -16.23 -20.67
C SER A 8 66.20 -16.36 -19.37
N GLU A 9 65.87 -15.58 -18.35
CA GLU A 9 66.45 -15.71 -17.00
C GLU A 9 65.91 -16.94 -16.24
N ILE A 10 66.83 -17.63 -15.55
CA ILE A 10 66.56 -18.78 -14.69
C ILE A 10 65.85 -18.30 -13.41
N SER A 11 64.59 -18.67 -13.21
CA SER A 11 63.82 -18.25 -12.03
C SER A 11 64.24 -19.02 -10.76
N VAL A 12 65.02 -18.37 -9.90
CA VAL A 12 65.32 -18.86 -8.55
C VAL A 12 64.04 -18.81 -7.70
N LYS A 13 63.61 -19.94 -7.11
CA LYS A 13 62.47 -19.98 -6.18
C LYS A 13 62.77 -19.16 -4.92
N SER A 14 62.36 -17.90 -4.92
CA SER A 14 62.45 -16.99 -3.78
C SER A 14 61.19 -17.10 -2.92
N LYS A 15 61.35 -17.22 -1.59
CA LYS A 15 60.25 -17.15 -0.62
C LYS A 15 59.84 -15.71 -0.29
N ARG A 16 60.40 -14.71 -0.98
CA ARG A 16 60.11 -13.30 -0.74
C ARG A 16 58.73 -12.94 -1.30
N PRO A 17 57.84 -12.32 -0.52
CA PRO A 17 56.56 -11.84 -1.03
C PRO A 17 56.77 -10.75 -2.09
N SER A 18 55.85 -10.67 -3.06
CA SER A 18 55.97 -9.76 -4.20
C SER A 18 55.90 -8.28 -3.77
N ASP A 19 56.80 -7.46 -4.33
CA ASP A 19 57.02 -6.06 -3.99
C ASP A 19 56.02 -5.08 -4.64
N SER A 20 54.72 -5.39 -4.53
CA SER A 20 53.65 -4.52 -5.04
C SER A 20 53.07 -3.67 -3.93
N ALA A 21 52.75 -2.40 -4.22
CA ALA A 21 52.14 -1.46 -3.27
C ALA A 21 50.86 -2.00 -2.62
N PHE A 22 50.07 -2.81 -3.34
CA PHE A 22 48.89 -3.49 -2.79
C PHE A 22 49.27 -4.56 -1.76
N LYS A 23 50.18 -5.48 -2.12
CA LYS A 23 50.57 -6.59 -1.22
C LYS A 23 51.42 -6.13 -0.03
N GLN A 24 52.09 -4.98 -0.15
CA GLN A 24 52.83 -4.35 0.94
C GLN A 24 52.01 -3.35 1.74
N GLN A 25 50.72 -3.17 1.42
CA GLN A 25 49.82 -2.22 2.10
C GLN A 25 50.35 -0.78 2.09
N LYS A 26 51.01 -0.38 0.99
CA LYS A 26 51.55 0.96 0.74
C LYS A 26 50.74 1.72 -0.32
N LEU A 27 49.46 1.40 -0.45
CA LEU A 27 48.59 2.19 -1.32
C LEU A 27 48.45 3.62 -0.77
N PRO A 28 48.36 4.64 -1.64
CA PRO A 28 48.08 5.99 -1.20
C PRO A 28 46.71 5.99 -0.51
N ALA A 29 46.71 6.32 0.77
CA ALA A 29 45.49 6.44 1.57
C ALA A 29 45.39 7.86 2.09
N TRP A 30 44.19 8.43 2.02
CA TRP A 30 43.87 9.65 2.73
C TRP A 30 43.50 9.28 4.17
N GLN A 31 44.22 9.85 5.14
CA GLN A 31 43.97 9.64 6.56
C GLN A 31 43.49 10.95 7.19
N PRO A 32 42.18 11.21 7.25
CA PRO A 32 41.66 12.43 7.86
C PRO A 32 41.86 12.40 9.37
N ILE A 33 42.64 13.34 9.87
CA ILE A 33 42.77 13.58 11.31
C ILE A 33 41.72 14.62 11.70
N LEU A 34 40.67 14.17 12.38
CA LEU A 34 39.59 15.04 12.87
C LEU A 34 40.08 15.82 14.08
N THR A 35 40.53 17.05 13.86
CA THR A 35 40.94 17.98 14.91
C THR A 35 39.91 19.10 15.05
N ALA A 36 39.89 19.78 16.19
CA ALA A 36 38.96 20.91 16.39
C ALA A 36 39.08 21.97 15.28
N GLY A 37 40.28 22.19 14.74
CA GLY A 37 40.52 23.15 13.65
C GLY A 37 39.91 22.76 12.30
N THR A 38 39.71 21.47 12.02
CA THR A 38 39.10 21.00 10.76
C THR A 38 37.60 20.75 10.89
N VAL A 39 37.17 20.30 12.07
CA VAL A 39 35.77 19.95 12.34
C VAL A 39 34.90 21.19 12.54
N LEU A 40 35.40 22.20 13.26
CA LEU A 40 34.62 23.40 13.59
C LEU A 40 34.16 24.20 12.36
N PRO A 41 35.03 24.52 11.37
CA PRO A 41 34.59 25.20 10.14
C PRO A 41 33.58 24.38 9.34
N THR A 42 33.76 23.05 9.31
CA THR A 42 32.85 22.14 8.60
C THR A 42 31.43 22.21 9.17
N PHE A 43 31.28 22.26 10.50
CA PHE A 43 29.97 22.45 11.14
C PHE A 43 29.34 23.79 10.80
N PHE A 44 30.11 24.88 10.74
CA PHE A 44 29.57 26.19 10.33
C PHE A 44 29.07 26.18 8.88
N VAL A 45 29.80 25.55 7.96
CA VAL A 45 29.38 25.42 6.56
C VAL A 45 28.08 24.62 6.45
N ILE A 46 27.99 23.48 7.13
CA ILE A 46 26.77 22.66 7.14
C ILE A 46 25.61 23.44 7.77
N GLY A 47 25.84 24.15 8.88
CA GLY A 47 24.83 24.97 9.53
C GLY A 47 24.30 26.08 8.61
N ILE A 48 25.18 26.85 7.97
CA ILE A 48 24.81 27.90 7.03
C ILE A 48 24.05 27.33 5.82
N ALA A 49 24.38 26.12 5.37
CA ALA A 49 23.66 25.47 4.28
C ALA A 49 22.28 24.96 4.72
N PHE A 50 22.14 24.42 5.92
CA PHE A 50 20.89 23.82 6.40
C PHE A 50 19.88 24.84 6.94
N ILE A 51 20.33 26.01 7.40
CA ILE A 51 19.42 27.09 7.81
C ILE A 51 18.44 27.52 6.69
N PRO A 52 18.89 27.90 5.48
CA PRO A 52 17.97 28.31 4.42
C PRO A 52 17.12 27.15 3.92
N VAL A 53 17.65 25.92 3.89
CA VAL A 53 16.87 24.72 3.57
C VAL A 53 15.76 24.51 4.59
N GLY A 54 16.07 24.61 5.89
CA GLY A 54 15.10 24.50 6.97
C GLY A 54 14.03 25.59 6.92
N ILE A 55 14.41 26.85 6.65
CA ILE A 55 13.45 27.95 6.47
C ILE A 55 12.54 27.69 5.28
N GLY A 56 13.09 27.24 4.14
CA GLY A 56 12.30 26.91 2.96
C GLY A 56 11.32 25.77 3.21
N LEU A 57 11.77 24.68 3.83
CA LEU A 57 10.90 23.56 4.20
C LEU A 57 9.80 23.97 5.19
N LEU A 58 10.13 24.79 6.19
CA LEU A 58 9.15 25.30 7.16
C LEU A 58 8.10 26.17 6.47
N TYR A 59 8.52 27.08 5.60
CA TYR A 59 7.62 27.95 4.84
C TYR A 59 6.60 27.14 4.02
N PHE A 60 7.07 26.15 3.25
CA PHE A 60 6.18 25.29 2.47
C PHE A 60 5.31 24.37 3.34
N SER A 61 5.80 23.97 4.52
CA SER A 61 5.02 23.16 5.46
C SER A 61 3.85 23.95 6.07
N ASP A 62 4.05 25.23 6.40
CA ASP A 62 3.00 26.09 6.97
C ASP A 62 1.94 26.52 5.94
N GLU A 63 2.29 26.44 4.65
CA GLU A 63 1.37 26.73 3.55
C GLU A 63 0.27 25.65 3.43
N VAL A 64 0.60 24.38 3.69
CA VAL A 64 -0.34 23.26 3.63
C VAL A 64 -1.49 23.48 4.64
N LYS A 65 -2.73 23.34 4.15
CA LYS A 65 -3.94 23.41 4.98
C LYS A 65 -4.51 22.01 5.16
N GLU A 66 -4.79 21.64 6.40
CA GLU A 66 -5.38 20.36 6.75
C GLU A 66 -6.55 20.55 7.73
N LEU A 67 -7.58 19.73 7.58
CA LEU A 67 -8.67 19.59 8.54
C LEU A 67 -8.86 18.10 8.82
N MET A 68 -8.77 17.73 10.10
CA MET A 68 -8.99 16.36 10.55
C MET A 68 -10.28 16.30 11.38
N ILE A 69 -11.18 15.40 11.01
CA ILE A 69 -12.45 15.18 11.71
C ILE A 69 -12.50 13.72 12.15
N ASP A 70 -12.62 13.49 13.45
CA ASP A 70 -12.86 12.16 14.00
C ASP A 70 -14.36 11.85 14.00
N TYR A 71 -14.74 10.77 13.33
CA TYR A 71 -16.11 10.30 13.22
C TYR A 71 -16.36 8.95 13.90
N THR A 72 -15.41 8.47 14.72
CA THR A 72 -15.50 7.17 15.41
C THR A 72 -16.77 7.05 16.26
N ASP A 73 -17.14 8.12 16.96
CA ASP A 73 -18.28 8.17 17.88
C ASP A 73 -19.54 8.80 17.26
N CYS A 74 -19.65 8.76 15.94
CA CYS A 74 -20.75 9.38 15.22
C CYS A 74 -22.10 8.71 15.54
N ILE A 75 -23.09 9.53 15.86
CA ILE A 75 -24.46 9.10 16.21
C ILE A 75 -25.26 8.87 14.93
N SER A 76 -26.07 7.81 14.91
CA SER A 76 -26.91 7.49 13.76
C SER A 76 -27.99 8.56 13.50
N THR A 77 -28.22 8.87 12.22
CA THR A 77 -29.24 9.84 11.77
C THR A 77 -30.50 9.17 11.20
N GLY A 78 -30.55 7.83 11.16
CA GLY A 78 -31.63 7.03 10.58
C GLY A 78 -32.84 6.77 11.50
N PRO A 79 -33.64 5.72 11.25
CA PRO A 79 -34.87 5.42 12.01
C PRO A 79 -34.64 5.03 13.49
N GLU A 80 -33.43 4.59 13.85
CA GLU A 80 -32.97 4.40 15.24
C GLU A 80 -32.29 5.67 15.81
N GLY A 81 -32.42 6.79 15.10
CA GLY A 81 -31.60 7.97 15.24
C GLY A 81 -31.73 8.67 16.59
N GLY A 82 -30.57 9.08 17.12
CA GLY A 82 -30.46 10.04 18.22
C GLY A 82 -30.03 9.50 19.59
N LYS A 83 -29.69 8.20 19.72
CA LYS A 83 -29.19 7.65 21.00
C LYS A 83 -27.96 6.74 20.90
N LEU A 84 -27.75 6.07 19.76
CA LEU A 84 -26.72 5.04 19.60
C LEU A 84 -25.66 5.47 18.58
N LYS A 85 -24.42 5.03 18.83
CA LYS A 85 -23.30 5.20 17.90
C LYS A 85 -23.44 4.21 16.75
N CYS A 86 -22.97 4.57 15.55
CA CYS A 86 -22.96 3.63 14.43
C CYS A 86 -22.14 2.36 14.71
N ALA A 87 -21.06 2.49 15.49
CA ALA A 87 -20.25 1.36 15.93
C ALA A 87 -21.08 0.31 16.70
N ASP A 88 -21.98 0.76 17.59
CA ASP A 88 -22.81 -0.13 18.41
C ASP A 88 -23.89 -0.85 17.58
N ILE A 89 -24.44 -0.16 16.58
CA ILE A 89 -25.46 -0.72 15.67
C ILE A 89 -24.83 -1.83 14.81
N ILE A 90 -23.67 -1.56 14.21
CA ILE A 90 -22.95 -2.51 13.36
C ILE A 90 -22.40 -3.69 14.17
N ALA A 91 -21.99 -3.46 15.43
CA ALA A 91 -21.54 -4.52 16.33
C ALA A 91 -22.67 -5.50 16.69
N GLN A 92 -23.91 -5.04 16.77
CA GLN A 92 -25.07 -5.90 16.98
C GLN A 92 -25.46 -6.65 15.71
N ASN A 93 -25.46 -5.96 14.57
CA ASN A 93 -25.77 -6.57 13.29
C ASN A 93 -24.97 -5.92 12.17
N SER A 94 -23.99 -6.67 11.65
CA SER A 94 -23.06 -6.24 10.60
C SER A 94 -23.70 -6.09 9.21
N THR A 95 -24.96 -6.51 9.05
CA THR A 95 -25.71 -6.34 7.79
C THR A 95 -26.51 -5.04 7.76
N LEU A 96 -26.58 -4.30 8.87
CA LEU A 96 -27.29 -3.03 8.93
C LEU A 96 -26.43 -1.90 8.36
N ASN A 97 -27.07 -1.06 7.55
CA ASN A 97 -26.46 0.18 7.09
C ASN A 97 -26.70 1.27 8.14
N CYS A 98 -25.61 1.84 8.67
CA CYS A 98 -25.68 3.02 9.53
C CYS A 98 -25.25 4.26 8.75
N THR A 99 -26.03 5.33 8.84
CA THR A 99 -25.69 6.64 8.29
C THR A 99 -25.57 7.63 9.43
N CYS A 100 -24.57 8.48 9.33
CA CYS A 100 -24.21 9.46 10.32
C CYS A 100 -23.79 10.76 9.61
N SER A 101 -23.95 11.91 10.25
CA SER A 101 -23.65 13.20 9.63
C SER A 101 -22.93 14.11 10.62
N LEU A 102 -21.83 14.70 10.18
CA LEU A 102 -21.02 15.62 10.96
C LEU A 102 -20.97 16.98 10.27
N ASN A 103 -21.29 18.02 11.03
CA ASN A 103 -21.18 19.39 10.56
C ASN A 103 -19.82 19.95 10.97
N PHE A 104 -19.13 20.56 10.02
CA PHE A 104 -17.85 21.22 10.24
C PHE A 104 -17.79 22.53 9.45
N THR A 105 -16.90 23.43 9.86
CA THR A 105 -16.62 24.70 9.20
C THR A 105 -15.17 24.74 8.76
N LEU A 106 -14.89 25.45 7.67
CA LEU A 106 -13.53 25.69 7.19
C LEU A 106 -13.14 27.10 7.60
N ASP A 107 -12.10 27.25 8.42
CA ASP A 107 -11.62 28.57 8.87
C ASP A 107 -10.89 29.34 7.76
N LYS A 108 -10.37 28.60 6.78
CA LYS A 108 -9.60 29.11 5.64
C LYS A 108 -10.01 28.36 4.38
N ASP A 109 -9.90 29.04 3.25
CA ASP A 109 -10.15 28.43 1.94
C ASP A 109 -9.02 27.46 1.60
N PHE A 110 -9.39 26.35 0.95
CA PHE A 110 -8.45 25.34 0.48
C PHE A 110 -8.16 25.59 -0.99
N ASP A 111 -7.11 26.35 -1.26
CA ASP A 111 -6.70 26.69 -2.62
C ASP A 111 -6.00 25.52 -3.33
N GLY A 112 -6.32 25.33 -4.62
CA GLY A 112 -5.67 24.34 -5.47
C GLY A 112 -6.30 22.94 -5.42
N LYS A 113 -5.47 21.90 -5.43
CA LYS A 113 -5.92 20.51 -5.46
C LYS A 113 -6.15 20.01 -4.04
N VAL A 114 -7.40 19.67 -3.74
CA VAL A 114 -7.80 19.13 -2.45
C VAL A 114 -7.83 17.61 -2.51
N TYR A 115 -7.27 16.97 -1.48
CA TYR A 115 -7.26 15.52 -1.32
C TYR A 115 -8.01 15.15 -0.06
N MET A 116 -8.80 14.08 -0.13
CA MET A 116 -9.53 13.52 0.99
C MET A 116 -8.90 12.21 1.41
N TYR A 117 -8.58 12.09 2.69
CA TYR A 117 -8.01 10.88 3.28
C TYR A 117 -8.92 10.37 4.40
N TYR A 118 -8.98 9.05 4.57
CA TYR A 118 -9.47 8.44 5.80
C TYR A 118 -8.27 7.93 6.61
N GLY A 119 -8.32 8.15 7.92
CA GLY A 119 -7.28 7.72 8.86
C GLY A 119 -7.81 6.64 9.77
N LEU A 120 -7.08 5.54 9.92
CA LEU A 120 -7.36 4.49 10.89
C LEU A 120 -6.31 4.52 11.99
N THR A 121 -6.74 4.68 13.23
CA THR A 121 -5.86 4.54 14.40
C THR A 121 -6.02 3.14 15.00
N ASN A 122 -4.98 2.66 15.69
CA ASN A 122 -4.97 1.32 16.30
C ASN A 122 -5.22 0.15 15.33
N PHE A 123 -5.04 0.35 14.03
CA PHE A 123 -5.10 -0.69 13.01
C PHE A 123 -3.68 -1.08 12.56
N TYR A 124 -3.30 -2.34 12.72
CA TYR A 124 -1.91 -2.81 12.56
C TYR A 124 -1.68 -3.50 11.21
N GLN A 125 -1.70 -2.74 10.11
CA GLN A 125 -1.39 -3.29 8.79
C GLN A 125 0.04 -3.84 8.68
N ASN A 126 0.97 -3.31 9.47
CA ASN A 126 2.38 -3.72 9.46
C ASN A 126 2.64 -5.08 10.16
N HIS A 127 1.63 -5.75 10.72
CA HIS A 127 1.84 -7.04 11.35
C HIS A 127 2.28 -8.08 10.30
N ARG A 128 3.42 -8.77 10.54
CA ARG A 128 4.06 -9.68 9.56
C ARG A 128 3.10 -10.69 8.91
N ARG A 129 2.18 -11.29 9.69
CA ARG A 129 1.18 -12.24 9.16
C ARG A 129 0.09 -11.57 8.33
N TYR A 130 -0.27 -10.33 8.67
CA TYR A 130 -1.25 -9.55 7.92
C TYR A 130 -0.68 -9.14 6.55
N VAL A 131 0.52 -8.56 6.52
CA VAL A 131 1.21 -8.14 5.27
C VAL A 131 1.39 -9.30 4.29
N LYS A 132 1.66 -10.49 4.80
CA LYS A 132 1.82 -11.69 3.96
C LYS A 132 0.51 -12.26 3.45
N SER A 133 -0.62 -11.97 4.10
CA SER A 133 -1.89 -12.65 3.82
C SER A 133 -2.57 -12.10 2.57
N ARG A 134 -2.05 -12.52 1.41
CA ARG A 134 -2.54 -12.24 0.06
C ARG A 134 -2.00 -13.27 -0.93
N ASP A 135 -2.57 -13.30 -2.12
CA ASP A 135 -2.07 -14.10 -3.24
C ASP A 135 -1.77 -13.20 -4.44
N ASP A 136 -0.48 -13.01 -4.73
CA ASP A 136 -0.03 -12.14 -5.81
C ASP A 136 -0.44 -12.67 -7.21
N ASN A 137 -0.66 -13.98 -7.39
CA ASN A 137 -1.16 -14.51 -8.66
C ASN A 137 -2.62 -14.11 -8.89
N GLN A 138 -3.44 -14.15 -7.86
CA GLN A 138 -4.83 -13.69 -7.93
C GLN A 138 -4.90 -12.19 -8.25
N LEU A 139 -4.03 -11.38 -7.62
CA LEU A 139 -3.94 -9.94 -7.88
C LEU A 139 -3.51 -9.63 -9.32
N LEU A 140 -2.74 -10.51 -9.95
CA LEU A 140 -2.37 -10.44 -11.37
C LEU A 140 -3.43 -11.01 -12.32
N GLY A 141 -4.61 -11.42 -11.81
CA GLY A 141 -5.70 -11.97 -12.61
C GLY A 141 -5.50 -13.44 -13.00
N LYS A 142 -4.58 -14.17 -12.36
CA LYS A 142 -4.34 -15.59 -12.62
C LYS A 142 -5.09 -16.44 -11.59
N LEU A 143 -6.22 -17.03 -11.99
CA LEU A 143 -7.09 -17.83 -11.13
C LEU A 143 -6.95 -19.34 -11.35
N ASN A 144 -5.96 -19.79 -12.13
CA ASN A 144 -5.81 -21.18 -12.54
C ASN A 144 -5.18 -22.08 -11.46
N SER A 145 -4.65 -21.48 -10.40
CA SER A 145 -3.98 -22.19 -9.29
C SER A 145 -4.79 -22.06 -8.01
N PRO A 146 -4.68 -23.03 -7.09
CA PRO A 146 -5.23 -22.87 -5.75
C PRO A 146 -4.62 -21.63 -5.07
N PRO A 147 -5.39 -20.96 -4.18
CA PRO A 147 -4.89 -19.83 -3.40
C PRO A 147 -3.60 -20.16 -2.63
N SER A 148 -2.70 -19.18 -2.49
CA SER A 148 -1.51 -19.28 -1.64
C SER A 148 -1.84 -19.69 -0.20
N SER A 149 -0.97 -20.48 0.43
CA SER A 149 -1.10 -20.84 1.85
C SER A 149 -1.00 -19.63 2.78
N ASP A 150 -0.37 -18.54 2.32
CA ASP A 150 -0.30 -17.27 3.07
C ASP A 150 -1.68 -16.62 3.25
N CYS A 151 -2.65 -16.92 2.37
CA CYS A 151 -4.02 -16.41 2.49
C CYS A 151 -4.84 -17.05 3.63
N MET A 152 -4.35 -18.12 4.25
CA MET A 152 -5.08 -18.77 5.34
C MET A 152 -5.26 -17.84 6.55
N PRO A 153 -6.43 -17.84 7.21
CA PRO A 153 -7.61 -18.71 6.99
C PRO A 153 -8.60 -18.20 5.93
N PHE A 154 -8.34 -17.06 5.28
CA PHE A 154 -9.25 -16.37 4.35
C PHE A 154 -9.12 -16.86 2.89
N ALA A 155 -8.58 -18.06 2.68
CA ALA A 155 -8.37 -18.64 1.36
C ALA A 155 -9.64 -19.26 0.77
N TYR A 156 -10.50 -19.81 1.62
CA TYR A 156 -11.67 -20.59 1.23
C TYR A 156 -12.91 -20.19 2.02
N THR A 157 -14.07 -20.35 1.40
CA THR A 157 -15.39 -20.25 2.05
C THR A 157 -16.13 -21.57 1.89
N GLU A 158 -16.91 -21.94 2.89
CA GLU A 158 -17.81 -23.08 2.79
C GLU A 158 -19.03 -22.69 1.95
N LYS A 159 -19.32 -23.49 0.92
CA LYS A 159 -20.65 -23.51 0.30
C LYS A 159 -21.45 -24.60 1.00
N THR A 160 -22.57 -24.25 1.62
CA THR A 160 -23.69 -25.20 1.68
C THR A 160 -24.33 -25.18 0.30
N PRO A 161 -24.50 -26.32 -0.40
CA PRO A 161 -25.26 -26.33 -1.62
C PRO A 161 -26.68 -25.84 -1.30
N GLN A 162 -27.03 -24.62 -1.71
CA GLN A 162 -28.42 -24.25 -1.88
C GLN A 162 -29.00 -25.15 -2.98
N GLY A 163 -29.58 -26.29 -2.58
CA GLY A 163 -30.55 -27.01 -3.40
C GLY A 163 -30.07 -28.13 -4.31
N GLU A 164 -28.83 -28.61 -4.23
CA GLU A 164 -28.45 -29.89 -4.86
C GLU A 164 -27.84 -30.86 -3.84
N PRO A 165 -28.47 -32.04 -3.62
CA PRO A 165 -27.91 -33.07 -2.77
C PRO A 165 -26.75 -33.74 -3.51
N THR A 166 -25.53 -33.24 -3.32
CA THR A 166 -24.34 -34.05 -3.57
C THR A 166 -24.42 -35.25 -2.63
N SER A 167 -24.55 -36.44 -3.20
CA SER A 167 -24.79 -37.73 -2.52
C SER A 167 -23.68 -38.16 -1.55
N ASN A 168 -22.63 -37.37 -1.39
CA ASN A 168 -21.58 -37.53 -0.39
C ASN A 168 -21.42 -36.17 0.30
N GLY A 169 -21.72 -36.08 1.60
CA GLY A 169 -21.74 -34.84 2.39
C GLY A 169 -20.37 -34.19 2.62
N SER A 170 -19.59 -33.97 1.57
CA SER A 170 -18.35 -33.21 1.59
C SER A 170 -18.66 -31.77 1.21
N ALA A 171 -18.48 -30.84 2.15
CA ALA A 171 -18.58 -29.41 1.86
C ALA A 171 -17.51 -29.04 0.82
N THR A 172 -17.94 -28.64 -0.38
CA THR A 172 -17.02 -28.17 -1.42
C THR A 172 -16.45 -26.82 -1.00
N GLN A 173 -15.15 -26.78 -0.69
CA GLN A 173 -14.43 -25.54 -0.37
C GLN A 173 -14.26 -24.71 -1.64
N MET A 174 -14.80 -23.49 -1.65
CA MET A 174 -14.70 -22.57 -2.77
C MET A 174 -13.61 -21.53 -2.50
N PRO A 175 -12.63 -21.34 -3.41
CA PRO A 175 -11.59 -20.33 -3.22
C PRO A 175 -12.19 -18.91 -3.26
N VAL A 176 -11.69 -18.03 -2.40
CA VAL A 176 -12.06 -16.61 -2.35
C VAL A 176 -11.10 -15.80 -3.23
N ALA A 177 -11.64 -14.84 -3.99
CA ALA A 177 -10.85 -13.88 -4.74
C ALA A 177 -11.26 -12.42 -4.38
N PRO A 178 -10.30 -11.50 -4.23
CA PRO A 178 -8.94 -11.77 -3.73
C PRO A 178 -8.98 -12.40 -2.32
N CYS A 179 -8.08 -13.35 -2.05
CA CYS A 179 -7.96 -13.98 -0.73
C CYS A 179 -7.07 -13.18 0.23
N GLY A 180 -7.21 -13.50 1.52
CA GLY A 180 -6.29 -13.04 2.57
C GLY A 180 -6.85 -11.95 3.48
N ALA A 181 -6.13 -11.71 4.58
CA ALA A 181 -6.56 -10.79 5.64
C ALA A 181 -6.65 -9.34 5.17
N ILE A 182 -5.78 -8.93 4.23
CA ILE A 182 -5.75 -7.56 3.69
C ILE A 182 -7.06 -7.28 2.95
N ALA A 183 -7.42 -8.17 2.02
CA ALA A 183 -8.67 -8.09 1.28
C ALA A 183 -9.89 -8.12 2.21
N ASN A 184 -9.91 -9.06 3.15
CA ASN A 184 -11.05 -9.29 4.04
C ASN A 184 -11.35 -8.12 4.98
N SER A 185 -10.34 -7.30 5.28
CA SER A 185 -10.47 -6.15 6.20
C SER A 185 -10.55 -4.81 5.47
N LEU A 186 -10.87 -4.81 4.17
CA LEU A 186 -11.06 -3.59 3.38
C LEU A 186 -11.98 -2.60 4.09
N PHE A 187 -11.54 -1.34 4.17
CA PHE A 187 -12.36 -0.26 4.67
C PHE A 187 -13.61 -0.06 3.79
N SER A 188 -14.77 -0.09 4.44
CA SER A 188 -16.08 -0.18 3.76
C SER A 188 -16.92 1.09 3.83
N ASP A 189 -16.50 2.12 4.57
CA ASP A 189 -17.33 3.31 4.73
C ASP A 189 -17.39 4.13 3.44
N VAL A 190 -18.54 4.74 3.22
CA VAL A 190 -18.78 5.63 2.08
C VAL A 190 -18.87 7.06 2.60
N LEU A 191 -17.82 7.84 2.34
CA LEU A 191 -17.74 9.23 2.75
C LEU A 191 -18.24 10.15 1.63
N THR A 192 -19.09 11.10 1.97
CA THR A 192 -19.63 12.14 1.09
C THR A 192 -19.51 13.50 1.78
N ILE A 193 -19.31 14.56 0.98
CA ILE A 193 -19.18 15.93 1.49
C ILE A 193 -20.26 16.78 0.85
N TYR A 194 -21.01 17.50 1.67
CA TYR A 194 -22.06 18.41 1.22
C TYR A 194 -21.73 19.84 1.61
N SER A 195 -21.81 20.76 0.65
CA SER A 195 -21.65 22.19 0.92
C SER A 195 -23.01 22.82 1.24
N ASN A 196 -23.16 23.28 2.48
CA ASN A 196 -24.34 24.04 2.89
C ASN A 196 -24.43 25.43 2.25
N VAL A 197 -23.30 26.01 1.80
CA VAL A 197 -23.26 27.34 1.17
C VAL A 197 -23.71 27.26 -0.29
N HIS A 198 -23.24 26.25 -1.02
CA HIS A 198 -23.58 26.06 -2.43
C HIS A 198 -24.80 25.14 -2.63
N PHE A 199 -25.36 24.60 -1.54
CA PHE A 199 -26.46 23.63 -1.55
C PHE A 199 -26.22 22.44 -2.49
N ALA A 200 -24.96 21.99 -2.58
CA ALA A 200 -24.53 20.98 -3.54
C ALA A 200 -23.53 20.01 -2.90
N GLU A 201 -23.55 18.76 -3.38
CA GLU A 201 -22.53 17.77 -3.04
C GLU A 201 -21.18 18.17 -3.68
N VAL A 202 -20.11 18.08 -2.90
CA VAL A 202 -18.76 18.32 -3.39
C VAL A 202 -18.32 17.09 -4.17
N PRO A 203 -18.03 17.20 -5.49
CA PRO A 203 -17.70 16.05 -6.31
C PRO A 203 -16.34 15.46 -5.90
N LEU A 204 -16.35 14.21 -5.43
CA LEU A 204 -15.13 13.48 -5.06
C LEU A 204 -14.73 12.52 -6.17
N LEU A 205 -13.51 12.70 -6.70
CA LEU A 205 -12.92 11.76 -7.65
C LEU A 205 -12.40 10.53 -6.91
N ARG A 206 -12.99 9.36 -7.19
CA ARG A 206 -12.57 8.06 -6.62
C ARG A 206 -11.63 7.27 -7.55
N THR A 207 -11.40 7.77 -8.76
CA THR A 207 -10.54 7.17 -9.78
C THR A 207 -9.22 7.91 -9.88
N GLY A 208 -8.16 7.25 -10.37
CA GLY A 208 -6.85 7.88 -10.54
C GLY A 208 -6.12 8.20 -9.23
N ILE A 209 -6.54 7.60 -8.11
CA ILE A 209 -5.90 7.78 -6.80
C ILE A 209 -4.77 6.77 -6.54
N ALA A 210 -4.73 5.66 -7.30
CA ALA A 210 -3.70 4.65 -7.17
C ALA A 210 -2.44 4.99 -7.99
N TRP A 211 -1.30 4.43 -7.58
CA TRP A 211 -0.05 4.59 -8.31
C TRP A 211 -0.17 4.02 -9.73
N PRO A 212 0.36 4.70 -10.77
CA PRO A 212 0.32 4.17 -12.14
C PRO A 212 0.97 2.78 -12.27
N SER A 213 2.06 2.54 -11.55
CA SER A 213 2.71 1.23 -11.49
C SER A 213 1.82 0.13 -10.91
N ASP A 214 1.00 0.45 -9.92
CA ASP A 214 0.08 -0.52 -9.32
C ASP A 214 -1.01 -0.92 -10.33
N LYS A 215 -1.55 0.08 -11.05
CA LYS A 215 -2.59 -0.12 -12.06
C LYS A 215 -2.12 -0.92 -13.28
N GLU A 216 -0.88 -0.70 -13.74
CA GLU A 216 -0.39 -1.28 -15.00
C GLU A 216 0.32 -2.64 -14.81
N ILE A 217 1.01 -2.81 -13.69
CA ILE A 217 1.93 -3.93 -13.47
C ILE A 217 1.40 -4.90 -12.42
N LYS A 218 0.93 -4.39 -11.28
CA LYS A 218 0.70 -5.20 -10.07
C LYS A 218 -0.71 -5.78 -9.99
N PHE A 219 -1.72 -5.04 -10.43
CA PHE A 219 -3.12 -5.44 -10.36
C PHE A 219 -3.73 -5.60 -11.74
N ARG A 220 -4.34 -6.75 -12.02
CA ARG A 220 -5.04 -7.02 -13.28
C ARG A 220 -6.28 -7.86 -13.03
N ASN A 221 -7.35 -7.55 -13.75
CA ASN A 221 -8.52 -8.42 -13.75
C ASN A 221 -8.22 -9.70 -14.55
N PRO A 222 -8.79 -10.85 -14.15
CA PRO A 222 -8.65 -12.08 -14.90
C PRO A 222 -9.26 -11.94 -16.31
N PRO A 223 -8.74 -12.69 -17.29
CA PRO A 223 -9.32 -12.73 -18.63
C PRO A 223 -10.70 -13.40 -18.56
N GLY A 224 -11.73 -12.77 -19.14
CA GLY A 224 -13.11 -13.27 -19.11
C GLY A 224 -14.08 -12.28 -18.47
N ASN A 225 -15.39 -12.46 -18.72
CA ASN A 225 -16.42 -11.60 -18.16
C ASN A 225 -16.89 -12.23 -16.85
N LEU A 226 -16.36 -11.74 -15.71
CA LEU A 226 -16.69 -12.24 -14.37
C LEU A 226 -18.19 -12.21 -14.01
N LYS A 227 -19.03 -11.58 -14.84
CA LYS A 227 -20.49 -11.54 -14.71
C LYS A 227 -21.22 -12.64 -15.50
N GLU A 228 -20.59 -13.24 -16.51
CA GLU A 228 -21.19 -14.25 -17.41
C GLU A 228 -20.62 -15.66 -17.17
N ASP A 229 -19.44 -15.78 -16.57
CA ASP A 229 -18.78 -17.08 -16.33
C ASP A 229 -19.31 -17.84 -15.09
N SER A 230 -20.45 -17.45 -14.52
CA SER A 230 -21.19 -18.31 -13.56
C SER A 230 -21.83 -19.53 -14.21
N GLU A 231 -21.74 -19.66 -15.54
CA GLU A 231 -22.29 -20.77 -16.35
C GLU A 231 -21.23 -21.44 -17.26
N ALA A 232 -19.95 -21.43 -16.89
CA ALA A 232 -18.93 -22.22 -17.59
C ALA A 232 -18.86 -23.67 -17.05
N PRO A 233 -18.87 -24.74 -17.88
CA PRO A 233 -19.28 -26.08 -17.42
C PRO A 233 -18.26 -26.92 -16.65
N ASN A 234 -17.07 -26.43 -16.28
CA ASN A 234 -16.04 -27.32 -15.72
C ASN A 234 -15.25 -26.80 -14.52
N THR A 235 -15.51 -25.59 -14.04
CA THR A 235 -14.95 -25.09 -12.77
C THR A 235 -15.88 -24.01 -12.22
N ASP A 236 -16.47 -24.23 -11.05
CA ASP A 236 -17.15 -23.17 -10.31
C ASP A 236 -16.19 -21.97 -10.17
N PRO A 237 -16.54 -20.76 -10.64
CA PRO A 237 -15.68 -19.59 -10.46
C PRO A 237 -15.46 -19.29 -8.97
N PRO A 238 -14.34 -18.70 -8.55
CA PRO A 238 -14.11 -18.36 -7.13
C PRO A 238 -15.18 -17.41 -6.58
N LYS A 239 -15.46 -17.48 -5.28
CA LYS A 239 -16.42 -16.56 -4.66
C LYS A 239 -15.77 -15.19 -4.63
N LEU A 240 -16.46 -14.24 -5.25
CA LEU A 240 -16.18 -12.83 -5.12
C LEU A 240 -16.36 -12.43 -3.65
N SER A 241 -15.27 -12.02 -2.99
CA SER A 241 -15.36 -11.40 -1.67
C SER A 241 -16.26 -10.15 -1.71
N SER A 242 -16.72 -9.65 -0.56
CA SER A 242 -17.49 -8.39 -0.46
C SER A 242 -16.81 -7.23 -1.19
N VAL A 243 -15.47 -7.18 -1.16
CA VAL A 243 -14.58 -6.29 -1.94
C VAL A 243 -14.93 -6.26 -3.42
N GLN A 244 -15.23 -7.43 -3.96
CA GLN A 244 -15.38 -7.66 -5.37
C GLN A 244 -16.89 -7.79 -5.72
N SER A 245 -17.80 -7.91 -4.74
CA SER A 245 -19.26 -7.69 -4.93
C SER A 245 -19.63 -6.21 -5.05
N GLN A 246 -18.95 -5.30 -4.34
CA GLN A 246 -19.11 -3.84 -4.52
C GLN A 246 -18.62 -3.35 -5.91
N LYS A 247 -17.82 -4.17 -6.62
CA LYS A 247 -17.24 -3.94 -7.95
C LYS A 247 -18.24 -4.02 -9.12
N SER A 248 -19.41 -4.62 -8.90
CA SER A 248 -20.36 -4.99 -9.97
C SER A 248 -21.23 -3.83 -10.50
N GLN A 249 -21.36 -2.71 -9.79
CA GLN A 249 -22.36 -1.68 -10.10
C GLN A 249 -21.85 -0.51 -10.99
N GLY A 250 -20.61 -0.53 -11.48
CA GLY A 250 -20.05 0.55 -12.32
C GLY A 250 -20.09 0.25 -13.84
N PRO A 251 -20.47 1.22 -14.70
CA PRO A 251 -20.55 1.03 -16.16
C PRO A 251 -19.20 1.12 -16.90
N HIS A 252 -18.11 1.48 -16.22
CA HIS A 252 -16.76 1.50 -16.81
C HIS A 252 -15.86 0.50 -16.10
N GLY A 253 -15.30 -0.44 -16.87
CA GLY A 253 -14.37 -1.44 -16.38
C GLY A 253 -13.19 -0.82 -15.62
N SER A 254 -13.03 -1.30 -14.38
CA SER A 254 -11.76 -1.45 -13.67
C SER A 254 -10.89 -0.21 -13.46
N ASP A 255 -11.40 0.84 -12.82
CA ASP A 255 -10.52 1.71 -12.02
C ASP A 255 -10.83 1.53 -10.53
N GLU A 256 -10.38 0.40 -9.99
CA GLU A 256 -10.53 0.01 -8.57
C GLU A 256 -9.40 0.61 -7.73
N SER A 257 -9.15 1.90 -7.92
CA SER A 257 -8.02 2.59 -7.31
C SER A 257 -8.07 2.55 -5.78
N HIS A 258 -9.27 2.49 -5.16
CA HIS A 258 -9.42 2.32 -3.70
C HIS A 258 -8.86 0.97 -3.24
N VAL A 259 -9.30 -0.15 -3.84
CA VAL A 259 -8.82 -1.49 -3.46
C VAL A 259 -7.31 -1.59 -3.64
N GLN A 260 -6.78 -1.03 -4.72
CA GLN A 260 -5.33 -0.98 -4.97
C GLN A 260 -4.59 -0.20 -3.88
N MET A 261 -5.12 0.96 -3.48
CA MET A 261 -4.57 1.75 -2.37
C MET A 261 -4.60 0.97 -1.06
N TRP A 262 -5.70 0.29 -0.74
CA TRP A 262 -5.82 -0.50 0.49
C TRP A 262 -4.86 -1.70 0.53
N MET A 263 -4.62 -2.34 -0.62
CA MET A 263 -3.68 -3.45 -0.74
C MET A 263 -2.21 -3.01 -0.55
N HIS A 264 -1.96 -1.70 -0.56
CA HIS A 264 -0.67 -1.12 -0.18
C HIS A 264 -0.61 -0.99 1.35
N CYS A 265 -0.06 -1.99 2.03
CA CYS A 265 0.09 -1.96 3.48
C CYS A 265 0.98 -0.78 3.90
N HIS A 266 0.48 0.05 4.80
CA HIS A 266 1.25 1.15 5.36
C HIS A 266 2.10 0.68 6.53
N GLU A 267 3.34 1.16 6.58
CA GLU A 267 4.08 1.19 7.83
C GLU A 267 3.35 2.19 8.75
N LYS A 268 3.20 1.87 10.04
CA LYS A 268 2.81 2.90 11.01
C LYS A 268 3.74 4.10 10.77
N TYR A 269 3.21 5.32 10.86
CA TYR A 269 3.81 6.60 10.48
C TYR A 269 3.34 7.08 9.10
N LEU A 270 2.36 8.01 9.15
CA LEU A 270 2.18 9.06 8.15
C LEU A 270 3.51 9.80 8.00
N ILE A 271 4.40 9.29 7.15
CA ILE A 271 5.61 10.01 6.75
C ILE A 271 5.24 10.77 5.49
N TYR A 272 4.89 12.05 5.67
CA TYR A 272 4.93 13.06 4.63
C TYR A 272 6.38 13.18 4.14
N LEU A 273 6.81 12.31 3.21
CA LEU A 273 8.00 12.48 2.36
C LEU A 273 8.08 11.32 1.35
N PRO A 274 7.75 11.54 0.06
CA PRO A 274 7.94 10.54 -0.99
C PRO A 274 9.39 10.58 -1.46
N VAL A 275 10.37 10.27 -0.58
CA VAL A 275 11.80 10.32 -0.98
C VAL A 275 12.66 9.14 -0.50
N LEU A 276 12.24 8.31 0.46
CA LEU A 276 13.16 7.34 1.09
C LEU A 276 12.70 5.88 1.13
N CYS A 277 12.07 5.37 0.06
CA CYS A 277 11.88 3.91 -0.12
C CYS A 277 12.67 3.36 -1.32
N TYR A 278 13.83 3.96 -1.61
CA TYR A 278 14.80 3.51 -2.61
C TYR A 278 16.19 3.32 -1.99
N LEU A 279 16.29 2.69 -0.82
CA LEU A 279 17.59 2.22 -0.30
C LEU A 279 17.39 1.14 0.76
N SER A 280 17.19 -0.09 0.28
CA SER A 280 17.66 -1.30 0.95
C SER A 280 17.82 -2.37 -0.12
N LEU A 281 19.04 -2.41 -0.66
CA LEU A 281 19.63 -3.59 -1.29
C LEU A 281 20.12 -4.52 -0.18
#